data_AF-A0A3E2C898-F1
#
_entry.id   AF-A0A3E2C898-F1
#
_cell.length_a   1.000
_cell.length_b   1.000
_cell.length_c   1.000
_cell.angle_alpha   90.00
_cell.angle_beta   90.00
_cell.angle_gamma   90.00
#
_symmetry.space_group_name_H-M   'P 1'
#
loop_
_entity.id
_entity.type
_entity.pdbx_description
1 polymer ?
#
loop_
_entity_poly.entity_id
_entity_poly.type
_entity_poly.pdbx_seq_one_letter_code
_entity_poly.pdbx_strand_id
1 'polypeptide(L)'
;DFVLELFHGPTCAFKDVALQILPQFISHTKNVSDSNKNVMILTATSGDTGKAALAGFADIEGTSMVTFYPEGKVSKIQELQMTTQSGNNVKVCAVRGNFDDAQSGVKQIFTNNSINETVENNNHALLSSANSINIGRLIPQVVYYFYAYSKLVEQGVIELGNEVEFCVPTGNFGNILAGYYAKILGLPVKHLIVASNSNNVLFDFLVSGTYNKIRPFNQTIAPSMDILVSSNL
;
A
#
# COMPACT_ATOMS: atom_id res chain seq x y z
N ASP A 1 -0.21 -26.85 -6.31
CA ASP A 1 -0.26 -25.45 -5.85
C ASP A 1 0.80 -24.62 -6.54
N PHE A 2 0.53 -23.33 -6.73
CA PHE A 2 1.42 -22.36 -7.38
C PHE A 2 1.63 -21.16 -6.46
N VAL A 3 2.76 -20.48 -6.62
CA VAL A 3 3.07 -19.25 -5.88
C VAL A 3 3.20 -18.11 -6.88
N LEU A 4 2.45 -17.03 -6.65
CA LEU A 4 2.58 -15.79 -7.42
C LEU A 4 3.65 -14.90 -6.78
N GLU A 5 4.82 -14.85 -7.40
CA GLU A 5 5.95 -14.06 -6.90
C GLU A 5 5.77 -12.56 -7.20
N LEU A 6 5.26 -11.82 -6.22
CA LEU A 6 5.06 -10.36 -6.31
C LEU A 6 6.23 -9.54 -5.72
N PHE A 7 7.40 -10.14 -5.55
CA PHE A 7 8.56 -9.54 -4.87
C PHE A 7 9.75 -9.28 -5.80
N HIS A 8 9.56 -9.31 -7.11
CA HIS A 8 10.62 -8.98 -8.09
C HIS A 8 10.78 -7.48 -8.34
N GLY A 9 10.03 -6.65 -7.61
CA GLY A 9 10.14 -5.19 -7.66
C GLY A 9 11.35 -4.64 -6.89
N PRO A 10 11.59 -3.32 -6.97
CA PRO A 10 12.77 -2.65 -6.40
C PRO A 10 12.88 -2.76 -4.88
N THR A 11 11.82 -3.15 -4.17
CA THR A 11 11.79 -3.22 -2.71
C THR A 11 11.50 -4.62 -2.19
N CYS A 12 11.47 -5.61 -3.08
CA CYS A 12 11.19 -7.00 -2.76
C CYS A 12 9.83 -7.22 -2.07
N ALA A 13 8.83 -6.40 -2.41
CA ALA A 13 7.50 -6.47 -1.81
C ALA A 13 6.39 -6.23 -2.85
N PHE A 14 5.24 -6.90 -2.68
CA PHE A 14 4.08 -6.76 -3.57
C PHE A 14 3.55 -5.33 -3.70
N LYS A 15 3.85 -4.48 -2.71
CA LYS A 15 3.46 -3.08 -2.70
C LYS A 15 4.07 -2.30 -3.88
N ASP A 16 5.17 -2.79 -4.45
CA ASP A 16 5.82 -2.21 -5.62
C ASP A 16 4.87 -2.10 -6.82
N VAL A 17 4.02 -3.11 -7.06
CA VAL A 17 3.07 -3.08 -8.19
C VAL A 17 2.18 -1.83 -8.15
N ALA A 18 1.69 -1.49 -6.96
CA ALA A 18 0.82 -0.33 -6.76
C ALA A 18 1.60 0.99 -6.66
N LEU A 19 2.74 0.98 -5.97
CA LEU A 19 3.45 2.21 -5.61
C LEU A 19 4.43 2.70 -6.68
N GLN A 20 4.82 1.85 -7.63
CA GLN A 20 5.61 2.28 -8.79
C GLN A 20 4.76 2.99 -9.86
N ILE A 21 3.49 2.60 -10.02
CA ILE A 21 2.61 3.20 -11.03
C ILE A 21 1.82 4.41 -10.50
N LEU A 22 1.51 4.46 -9.20
CA LEU A 22 0.78 5.59 -8.59
C LEU A 22 1.41 6.97 -8.90
N PRO A 23 2.73 7.18 -8.75
CA PRO A 23 3.39 8.44 -9.12
C PRO A 23 3.21 8.81 -10.58
N GLN A 24 3.18 7.81 -11.48
CA GLN A 24 2.96 8.02 -12.92
C GLN A 24 1.54 8.53 -13.18
N PHE A 25 0.54 7.98 -12.50
CA PHE A 25 -0.83 8.50 -12.57
C PHE A 25 -0.93 9.94 -12.06
N ILE A 26 -0.25 10.25 -10.97
CA ILE A 26 -0.23 11.62 -10.42
C ILE A 26 0.44 12.59 -11.39
N SER A 27 1.62 12.23 -11.91
CA SER A 27 2.36 13.06 -12.86
C SER A 27 1.56 13.28 -14.17
N HIS A 28 0.91 12.22 -14.68
CA HIS A 28 0.08 12.32 -15.87
C HIS A 28 -1.19 13.16 -15.67
N THR A 29 -1.92 12.95 -14.56
CA THR A 29 -3.15 13.71 -14.27
C THR A 29 -2.87 15.19 -14.00
N LYS A 30 -1.71 15.51 -13.39
CA LYS A 30 -1.25 16.89 -13.23
C LYS A 30 -1.15 17.60 -14.59
N ASN A 31 -0.53 16.98 -15.59
CA ASN A 31 -0.37 17.57 -16.92
C ASN A 31 -1.69 17.80 -17.66
N VAL A 32 -2.76 17.09 -17.28
CA VAL A 32 -4.10 17.19 -17.90
C VAL A 32 -4.98 18.19 -17.15
N SER A 33 -4.80 18.33 -15.83
CA SER A 33 -5.44 19.37 -15.05
C SER A 33 -4.73 20.71 -15.26
N ASP A 34 -5.46 21.82 -15.44
CA ASP A 34 -4.87 23.17 -15.46
C ASP A 34 -4.24 23.59 -14.10
N SER A 35 -4.06 22.65 -13.18
CA SER A 35 -3.37 22.84 -11.92
C SER A 35 -1.87 22.63 -12.13
N ASN A 36 -1.13 23.71 -12.38
CA ASN A 36 0.34 23.72 -12.38
C ASN A 36 0.96 23.40 -11.00
N LYS A 37 0.18 22.87 -10.05
CA LYS A 37 0.59 22.58 -8.68
C LYS A 37 1.30 21.23 -8.59
N ASN A 38 2.40 21.19 -7.86
CA ASN A 38 3.08 19.95 -7.50
C ASN A 38 2.23 19.16 -6.49
N VAL A 39 2.56 17.88 -6.30
CA VAL A 39 1.93 17.04 -5.27
C VAL A 39 2.98 16.62 -4.26
N MET A 40 2.75 16.94 -2.99
CA MET A 40 3.60 16.51 -1.88
C MET A 40 2.93 15.37 -1.12
N ILE A 41 3.58 14.21 -1.17
CA ILE A 41 3.11 12.96 -0.58
C ILE A 41 3.60 12.83 0.85
N LEU A 42 2.69 12.67 1.79
CA LEU A 42 3.00 12.35 3.18
C LEU A 42 2.55 10.92 3.50
N THR A 43 3.47 10.12 4.04
CA THR A 43 3.21 8.72 4.41
C THR A 43 3.81 8.39 5.76
N ALA A 44 3.05 7.76 6.64
CA ALA A 44 3.57 7.11 7.83
C ALA A 44 3.77 5.62 7.54
N THR A 45 4.84 5.01 8.04
CA THR A 45 5.11 3.59 7.81
C THR A 45 5.66 2.87 9.03
N SER A 46 5.37 1.57 9.09
CA SER A 46 6.04 0.60 9.97
C SER A 46 7.12 -0.21 9.22
N GLY A 47 7.39 0.07 7.94
CA GLY A 47 8.42 -0.62 7.16
C GLY A 47 8.17 -0.58 5.65
N ASP A 48 7.70 -1.70 5.08
CA ASP A 48 7.66 -1.93 3.62
C ASP A 48 6.97 -0.84 2.80
N THR A 49 5.85 -0.31 3.32
CA THR A 49 5.05 0.69 2.58
C THR A 49 5.87 1.94 2.31
N GLY A 50 6.65 2.40 3.30
CA GLY A 50 7.47 3.60 3.13
C GLY A 50 8.55 3.39 2.10
N LYS A 51 9.24 2.25 2.13
CA LYS A 51 10.29 1.95 1.14
C LYS A 51 9.72 1.83 -0.29
N ALA A 52 8.63 1.09 -0.49
CA ALA A 52 7.99 0.97 -1.80
C ALA A 52 7.51 2.32 -2.36
N ALA A 53 6.96 3.18 -1.50
CA ALA A 53 6.51 4.51 -1.91
C ALA A 53 7.70 5.43 -2.21
N LEU A 54 8.73 5.44 -1.36
CA LEU A 54 9.96 6.19 -1.59
C LEU A 54 10.62 5.82 -2.93
N ALA A 55 10.70 4.52 -3.25
CA ALA A 55 11.25 4.06 -4.51
C ALA A 55 10.39 4.49 -5.71
N GLY A 56 9.07 4.47 -5.58
CA GLY A 56 8.17 4.85 -6.67
C GLY A 56 8.17 6.35 -6.96
N PHE A 57 8.18 7.18 -5.92
CA PHE A 57 8.14 8.64 -6.05
C PHE A 57 9.52 9.28 -6.31
N ALA A 58 10.61 8.52 -6.21
CA ALA A 58 11.96 9.04 -6.46
C ALA A 58 12.10 9.65 -7.85
N ASP A 59 12.52 10.92 -7.88
CA ASP A 59 12.79 11.74 -9.07
C ASP A 59 11.61 11.85 -10.06
N ILE A 60 10.37 11.61 -9.60
CA ILE A 60 9.17 11.82 -10.41
C ILE A 60 8.81 13.30 -10.45
N GLU A 61 8.87 13.87 -11.65
CA GLU A 61 8.56 15.27 -11.90
C GLU A 61 7.15 15.64 -11.40
N GLY A 62 7.07 16.82 -10.77
CA GLY A 62 5.82 17.32 -10.22
C GLY A 62 5.42 16.69 -8.89
N THR A 63 6.23 15.79 -8.33
CA THR A 63 5.96 15.16 -7.04
C THR A 63 7.11 15.35 -6.05
N SER A 64 6.78 15.35 -4.76
CA SER A 64 7.74 15.24 -3.67
C SER A 64 7.17 14.32 -2.61
N MET A 65 8.01 13.73 -1.76
CA MET A 65 7.55 12.78 -0.75
C MET A 65 8.31 12.92 0.56
N VAL A 66 7.58 12.84 1.68
CA VAL A 66 8.14 12.66 3.01
C VAL A 66 7.56 11.41 3.66
N THR A 67 8.44 10.50 4.06
CA THR A 67 8.08 9.28 4.81
C THR A 67 8.44 9.42 6.28
N PHE A 68 7.46 9.23 7.15
CA PHE A 68 7.60 9.23 8.60
C PHE A 68 7.64 7.80 9.13
N TYR A 69 8.62 7.47 9.96
CA TYR A 69 8.71 6.15 10.59
C TYR A 69 9.12 6.29 12.07
N PRO A 70 8.64 5.41 12.96
CA PRO A 70 9.02 5.45 14.38
C PRO A 70 10.47 5.00 14.58
N GLU A 71 11.26 5.85 15.23
CA GLU A 71 12.68 5.63 15.50
C GLU A 71 12.89 4.34 16.31
N GLY A 72 13.76 3.43 15.82
CA GLY A 72 14.07 2.17 16.50
C GLY A 72 12.94 1.14 16.55
N LYS A 73 11.85 1.34 15.79
CA LYS A 73 10.68 0.45 15.76
C LYS A 73 10.42 -0.20 14.39
N VAL A 74 11.34 -0.03 13.45
CA VAL A 74 11.38 -0.74 12.16
C VAL A 74 12.60 -1.65 12.12
N SER A 75 12.60 -2.70 11.28
CA SER A 75 13.78 -3.56 11.16
C SER A 75 14.98 -2.79 10.60
N LYS A 76 16.21 -3.22 10.93
CA LYS A 76 17.40 -2.50 10.48
C LYS A 76 17.51 -2.46 8.96
N ILE A 77 17.08 -3.52 8.28
CA ILE A 77 17.07 -3.60 6.81
C ILE A 77 16.10 -2.55 6.23
N GLN A 78 14.89 -2.45 6.76
CA GLN A 78 13.90 -1.46 6.31
C GLN A 78 14.37 -0.02 6.60
N GLU A 79 14.95 0.22 7.78
CA GLU A 79 15.54 1.52 8.14
C GLU A 79 16.63 1.94 7.14
N LEU A 80 17.57 1.05 6.84
CA LEU A 80 18.64 1.29 5.87
C LEU A 80 18.07 1.52 4.48
N GLN A 81 17.13 0.69 4.03
CA GLN A 81 16.48 0.85 2.73
C GLN A 81 15.80 2.23 2.59
N MET A 82 15.17 2.75 3.64
CA MET A 82 14.55 4.07 3.63
C MET A 82 15.60 5.20 3.68
N THR A 83 16.51 5.16 4.66
CA THR A 83 17.48 6.23 4.90
C THR A 83 18.55 6.35 3.81
N THR A 84 18.81 5.28 3.05
CA THR A 84 19.72 5.28 1.90
C THR A 84 19.01 5.43 0.55
N GLN A 85 17.70 5.71 0.54
CA GLN A 85 16.98 5.96 -0.71
C GLN A 85 17.54 7.19 -1.42
N SER A 86 17.93 7.03 -2.69
CA SER A 86 18.26 8.12 -3.59
C SER A 86 17.02 8.78 -4.18
N GLY A 87 17.13 10.07 -4.49
CA GLY A 87 16.10 10.87 -5.15
C GLY A 87 16.08 12.28 -4.58
N ASN A 88 16.05 13.29 -5.44
CA ASN A 88 16.15 14.68 -5.02
C ASN A 88 14.85 15.19 -4.36
N ASN A 89 13.73 14.52 -4.63
CA ASN A 89 12.39 14.89 -4.19
C ASN A 89 11.85 14.03 -3.03
N VAL A 90 12.62 13.08 -2.50
CA VAL A 90 12.21 12.19 -1.41
C VAL A 90 12.96 12.50 -0.12
N LYS A 91 12.26 12.43 1.01
CA LYS A 91 12.81 12.61 2.35
C LYS A 91 12.24 11.59 3.31
N VAL A 92 13.03 11.27 4.34
CA VAL A 92 12.64 10.37 5.42
C VAL A 92 12.83 11.09 6.74
N CYS A 93 11.84 10.98 7.63
CA CYS A 93 11.84 11.60 8.95
C CYS A 93 11.59 10.53 10.01
N ALA A 94 12.53 10.39 10.94
CA ALA A 94 12.36 9.55 12.12
C ALA A 94 11.50 10.28 13.16
N VAL A 95 10.46 9.61 13.65
CA VAL A 95 9.55 10.12 14.67
C VAL A 95 9.93 9.49 16.01
N ARG A 96 10.20 10.34 17.00
CA ARG A 96 10.36 9.89 18.39
C ARG A 96 9.00 9.51 18.97
N GLY A 97 8.67 8.23 18.92
CA GLY A 97 7.36 7.71 19.29
C GLY A 97 7.12 6.33 18.69
N ASN A 98 5.85 5.97 18.54
CA ASN A 98 5.41 4.74 17.90
C ASN A 98 4.77 5.00 16.51
N PHE A 99 4.33 3.94 15.85
CA PHE A 99 3.69 4.06 14.52
C PHE A 99 2.39 4.87 14.56
N ASP A 100 1.59 4.74 15.62
CA ASP A 100 0.34 5.50 15.77
C ASP A 100 0.60 6.99 15.94
N ASP A 101 1.69 7.37 16.62
CA ASP A 101 2.12 8.77 16.74
C ASP A 101 2.48 9.34 15.36
N ALA A 102 3.26 8.60 14.56
CA ALA A 102 3.62 9.00 13.20
C ALA A 102 2.39 9.13 12.30
N GLN A 103 1.46 8.16 12.35
CA GLN A 103 0.22 8.18 11.58
C GLN A 103 -0.70 9.33 12.00
N SER A 104 -0.84 9.55 13.31
CA SER A 104 -1.65 10.65 13.86
C SER A 104 -1.08 12.01 13.48
N GLY A 105 0.25 12.19 13.53
CA GLY A 105 0.91 13.42 13.10
C GLY A 105 0.67 13.72 11.62
N VAL A 106 0.80 12.72 10.74
CA VAL A 106 0.47 12.88 9.31
C VAL A 106 -1.00 13.27 9.12
N LYS A 107 -1.92 12.65 9.86
CA LYS A 107 -3.35 13.01 9.80
C LYS A 107 -3.63 14.43 10.26
N GLN A 108 -2.96 14.88 11.33
CA GLN A 108 -3.07 16.25 11.82
C GLN A 108 -2.59 17.27 10.78
N ILE A 109 -1.51 16.97 10.05
CA ILE A 109 -1.04 17.81 8.94
C ILE A 109 -2.14 17.99 7.88
N PHE A 110 -2.75 16.89 7.44
CA PHE A 110 -3.83 16.96 6.44
C PHE A 110 -5.04 17.78 6.89
N THR A 111 -5.36 17.77 8.18
CA THR A 111 -6.50 18.52 8.74
C THR A 111 -6.17 19.97 9.13
N ASN A 112 -4.91 20.39 9.00
CA ASN A 112 -4.48 21.73 9.39
C ASN A 112 -4.49 22.68 8.18
N ASN A 113 -5.53 23.50 8.09
CA ASN A 113 -5.71 24.46 6.99
C ASN A 113 -4.52 25.43 6.84
N SER A 114 -3.93 25.89 7.96
CA SER A 114 -2.79 26.81 7.90
C SER A 114 -1.55 26.15 7.29
N ILE A 115 -1.30 24.88 7.59
CA ILE A 115 -0.21 24.12 6.95
C ILE A 115 -0.53 23.89 5.47
N ASN A 116 -1.76 23.47 5.15
CA ASN A 116 -2.19 23.25 3.76
C ASN A 116 -2.01 24.52 2.92
N GLU A 117 -2.48 25.68 3.40
CA GLU A 117 -2.32 26.98 2.74
C GLU A 117 -0.85 27.39 2.62
N THR A 118 -0.03 27.13 3.63
CA THR A 118 1.40 27.43 3.60
C THR A 118 2.10 26.62 2.51
N VAL A 119 1.82 25.31 2.42
CA VAL A 119 2.39 24.42 1.39
C VAL A 119 1.89 24.81 0.00
N GLU A 120 0.62 25.17 -0.12
CA GLU A 120 0.04 25.60 -1.38
C GLU A 120 0.63 26.93 -1.88
N ASN A 121 0.78 27.91 -1.00
CA ASN A 121 1.26 29.25 -1.35
C ASN A 121 2.79 29.32 -1.52
N ASN A 122 3.55 28.68 -0.63
CA ASN A 122 5.02 28.80 -0.63
C ASN A 122 5.69 27.78 -1.54
N ASN A 123 5.11 26.58 -1.69
CA ASN A 123 5.72 25.48 -2.42
C ASN A 123 4.97 25.13 -3.70
N HIS A 124 3.88 25.85 -4.01
CA HIS A 124 2.99 25.57 -5.13
C HIS A 124 2.59 24.08 -5.17
N ALA A 125 2.28 23.50 -4.01
CA ALA A 125 2.06 22.07 -3.86
C ALA A 125 0.77 21.74 -3.11
N LEU A 126 0.11 20.64 -3.50
CA LEU A 126 -1.02 20.06 -2.78
C LEU A 126 -0.56 18.86 -1.96
N LEU A 127 -1.06 18.76 -0.73
CA LEU A 127 -0.78 17.61 0.13
C LEU A 127 -1.64 16.41 -0.29
N SER A 128 -1.01 15.24 -0.41
CA SER A 128 -1.70 13.97 -0.70
C SER A 128 -1.01 12.80 0.03
N SER A 129 -1.64 11.62 0.03
CA SER A 129 -1.14 10.43 0.73
C SER A 129 -1.00 9.24 -0.21
N ALA A 130 0.02 8.42 0.02
CA ALA A 130 0.22 7.12 -0.63
C ALA A 130 -0.35 5.94 0.18
N ASN A 131 -1.29 6.18 1.09
CA ASN A 131 -1.90 5.14 1.92
C ASN A 131 -2.80 4.19 1.12
N SER A 132 -3.08 3.02 1.68
CA SER A 132 -3.73 1.87 1.00
C SER A 132 -5.16 2.11 0.54
N ILE A 133 -5.81 3.19 0.99
CA ILE A 133 -7.17 3.58 0.60
C ILE A 133 -7.18 4.28 -0.78
N ASN A 134 -6.02 4.75 -1.27
CA ASN A 134 -5.94 5.40 -2.57
C ASN A 134 -6.32 4.41 -3.70
N ILE A 135 -7.32 4.77 -4.50
CA ILE A 135 -7.80 3.93 -5.62
C ILE A 135 -6.70 3.60 -6.63
N GLY A 136 -5.76 4.53 -6.81
CA GLY A 136 -4.56 4.34 -7.65
C GLY A 136 -3.60 3.29 -7.10
N ARG A 137 -3.73 2.83 -5.85
CA ARG A 137 -3.06 1.64 -5.34
C ARG A 137 -3.87 0.36 -5.50
N LEU A 138 -5.20 0.44 -5.43
CA LEU A 138 -6.07 -0.72 -5.47
C LEU A 138 -6.21 -1.28 -6.90
N ILE A 139 -6.40 -0.41 -7.89
CA ILE A 139 -6.60 -0.82 -9.29
C ILE A 139 -5.40 -1.61 -9.85
N PRO A 140 -4.13 -1.17 -9.69
CA PRO A 140 -2.99 -1.93 -10.23
C PRO A 140 -2.87 -3.35 -9.67
N GLN A 141 -3.37 -3.57 -8.45
CA GLN A 141 -3.35 -4.89 -7.84
C GLN A 141 -4.30 -5.89 -8.53
N VAL A 142 -5.34 -5.41 -9.21
CA VAL A 142 -6.27 -6.28 -9.97
C VAL A 142 -5.53 -7.00 -11.10
N VAL A 143 -4.54 -6.33 -11.71
CA VAL A 143 -3.82 -6.81 -12.89
C VAL A 143 -3.12 -8.15 -12.62
N TYR A 144 -2.50 -8.33 -11.45
CA TYR A 144 -1.75 -9.56 -11.20
C TYR A 144 -2.65 -10.78 -10.96
N TYR A 145 -3.94 -10.61 -10.65
CA TYR A 145 -4.89 -11.72 -10.59
C TYR A 145 -5.19 -12.27 -11.98
N PHE A 146 -5.44 -11.37 -12.94
CA PHE A 146 -5.60 -11.74 -14.35
C PHE A 146 -4.32 -12.33 -14.93
N TYR A 147 -3.16 -11.73 -14.61
CA TYR A 147 -1.86 -12.26 -15.04
C TYR A 147 -1.61 -13.67 -14.49
N ALA A 148 -1.83 -13.90 -13.19
CA ALA A 148 -1.65 -15.22 -12.60
C ALA A 148 -2.54 -16.27 -13.27
N TYR A 149 -3.80 -15.94 -13.50
CA TYR A 149 -4.74 -16.79 -14.23
C TYR A 149 -4.29 -17.07 -15.66
N SER A 150 -3.87 -16.04 -16.40
CA SER A 150 -3.41 -16.21 -17.78
C SER A 150 -2.17 -17.10 -17.86
N LYS A 151 -1.27 -17.03 -16.88
CA LYS A 151 -0.11 -17.93 -16.79
C LYS A 151 -0.49 -19.38 -16.55
N LEU A 152 -1.50 -19.66 -15.72
CA LEU A 152 -1.98 -21.03 -15.55
C LEU A 152 -2.60 -21.59 -16.84
N VAL A 153 -3.32 -20.76 -17.61
CA VAL A 153 -3.88 -21.15 -18.91
C VAL A 153 -2.78 -21.37 -19.95
N GLU A 154 -1.83 -20.43 -20.08
CA GLU A 154 -0.70 -20.51 -21.01
C GLU A 154 0.17 -21.77 -20.78
N GLN A 155 0.32 -22.17 -19.52
CA GLN A 155 1.08 -23.36 -19.13
C GLN A 155 0.29 -24.66 -19.27
N GLY A 156 -0.99 -24.60 -19.65
CA GLY A 156 -1.88 -25.78 -19.76
C GLY A 156 -2.22 -26.41 -18.42
N VAL A 157 -2.05 -25.68 -17.31
CA VAL A 157 -2.40 -26.15 -15.95
C VAL A 157 -3.91 -26.19 -15.76
N ILE A 158 -4.61 -25.21 -16.35
CA ILE A 158 -6.06 -25.09 -16.38
C ILE A 158 -6.53 -24.72 -17.79
N GLU A 159 -7.78 -25.00 -18.12
CA GLU A 159 -8.42 -24.47 -19.32
C GLU A 159 -9.04 -23.10 -19.05
N LEU A 160 -9.18 -22.28 -20.10
CA LEU A 160 -9.88 -21.01 -20.01
C LEU A 160 -11.33 -21.24 -19.54
N GLY A 161 -11.74 -20.53 -18.50
CA GLY A 161 -13.05 -20.68 -17.86
C GLY A 161 -13.05 -21.61 -16.65
N ASN A 162 -12.00 -22.42 -16.42
CA ASN A 162 -11.86 -23.14 -15.17
C ASN A 162 -11.71 -22.16 -14.01
N GLU A 163 -12.39 -22.42 -12.90
CA GLU A 163 -12.28 -21.58 -11.71
C GLU A 163 -10.99 -21.90 -10.93
N VAL A 164 -10.36 -20.86 -10.36
CA VAL A 164 -9.20 -20.99 -9.47
C VAL A 164 -9.47 -20.40 -8.09
N GLU A 165 -8.66 -20.78 -7.11
CA GLU A 165 -8.69 -20.23 -5.76
C GLU A 165 -7.45 -19.38 -5.52
N PHE A 166 -7.62 -18.24 -4.87
CA PHE A 166 -6.50 -17.39 -4.44
C PHE A 166 -6.44 -17.34 -2.92
N CYS A 167 -5.30 -17.72 -2.35
CA CYS A 167 -5.01 -17.54 -0.93
C CYS A 167 -4.10 -16.33 -0.74
N VAL A 168 -4.57 -15.34 0.02
CA VAL A 168 -3.90 -14.05 0.17
C VAL A 168 -3.56 -13.80 1.64
N PRO A 169 -2.27 -13.74 2.00
CA PRO A 169 -1.83 -13.22 3.29
C PRO A 169 -2.29 -11.76 3.44
N THR A 170 -3.22 -11.52 4.37
CA THR A 170 -4.01 -10.29 4.41
C THR A 170 -3.81 -9.53 5.71
N GLY A 171 -3.40 -8.26 5.59
CA GLY A 171 -3.50 -7.24 6.63
C GLY A 171 -4.63 -6.26 6.30
N ASN A 172 -4.31 -5.13 5.66
CA ASN A 172 -5.25 -4.03 5.35
C ASN A 172 -6.29 -4.30 4.23
N PHE A 173 -6.64 -5.56 3.93
CA PHE A 173 -7.61 -6.01 2.90
C PHE A 173 -7.38 -5.62 1.42
N GLY A 174 -6.56 -4.63 1.11
CA GLY A 174 -6.48 -4.08 -0.26
C GLY A 174 -6.10 -5.10 -1.34
N ASN A 175 -5.21 -6.05 -1.03
CA ASN A 175 -4.79 -7.09 -1.98
C ASN A 175 -5.96 -8.03 -2.32
N ILE A 176 -6.63 -8.58 -1.30
CA ILE A 176 -7.75 -9.51 -1.54
C ILE A 176 -8.99 -8.79 -2.09
N LEU A 177 -9.19 -7.51 -1.76
CA LEU A 177 -10.20 -6.66 -2.38
C LEU A 177 -9.95 -6.49 -3.88
N ALA A 178 -8.70 -6.35 -4.32
CA ALA A 178 -8.38 -6.35 -5.74
C ALA A 178 -8.72 -7.68 -6.42
N GLY A 179 -8.54 -8.81 -5.73
CA GLY A 179 -8.99 -10.12 -6.21
C GLY A 179 -10.51 -10.22 -6.32
N TYR A 180 -11.23 -9.60 -5.40
CA TYR A 180 -12.69 -9.48 -5.46
C TYR A 180 -13.14 -8.65 -6.67
N TYR A 181 -12.47 -7.53 -6.96
CA TYR A 181 -12.72 -6.78 -8.19
C TYR A 181 -12.39 -7.57 -9.44
N ALA A 182 -11.30 -8.34 -9.46
CA ALA A 182 -10.99 -9.23 -10.58
C ALA A 182 -12.13 -10.23 -10.83
N LYS A 183 -12.68 -10.82 -9.76
CA LYS A 183 -13.84 -11.71 -9.83
C LYS A 183 -15.08 -11.02 -10.40
N ILE A 184 -15.41 -9.81 -9.93
CA ILE A 184 -16.52 -9.01 -10.45
C ILE A 184 -16.33 -8.68 -11.94
N LEU A 185 -15.10 -8.41 -12.36
CA LEU A 185 -14.75 -8.12 -13.76
C LEU A 185 -14.80 -9.36 -14.67
N GLY A 186 -15.11 -10.54 -14.14
CA GLY A 186 -15.32 -11.77 -14.91
C GLY A 186 -14.20 -12.80 -14.80
N LEU A 187 -13.21 -12.60 -13.93
CA LEU A 187 -12.19 -13.61 -13.68
C LEU A 187 -12.82 -14.86 -13.00
N PRO A 188 -12.61 -16.09 -13.52
CA PRO A 188 -13.14 -17.32 -12.92
C PRO A 188 -12.49 -17.64 -11.57
N VAL A 189 -13.02 -17.05 -10.50
CA VAL A 189 -12.50 -17.23 -9.13
C VAL A 189 -13.53 -17.96 -8.27
N LYS A 190 -13.18 -19.16 -7.83
CA LYS A 190 -14.01 -19.97 -6.94
C LYS A 190 -14.04 -19.36 -5.54
N HIS A 191 -12.88 -19.29 -4.90
CA HIS A 191 -12.71 -18.75 -3.54
C HIS A 191 -11.58 -17.71 -3.46
N LEU A 192 -11.82 -16.69 -2.63
CA LEU A 192 -10.81 -15.74 -2.16
C LEU A 192 -10.57 -16.02 -0.67
N ILE A 193 -9.43 -16.62 -0.36
CA ILE A 193 -9.10 -17.09 0.99
C ILE A 193 -8.27 -16.01 1.69
N VAL A 194 -8.82 -15.46 2.77
CA VAL A 194 -8.15 -14.48 3.63
C VAL A 194 -7.28 -15.21 4.66
N ALA A 195 -5.97 -15.24 4.45
CA ALA A 195 -5.03 -15.80 5.42
C ALA A 195 -4.58 -14.72 6.42
N SER A 196 -4.90 -14.90 7.70
CA SER A 196 -4.50 -14.01 8.80
C SER A 196 -3.44 -14.67 9.69
N ASN A 197 -2.60 -13.87 10.35
CA ASN A 197 -1.72 -14.34 11.42
C ASN A 197 -2.48 -14.32 12.78
N SER A 198 -1.77 -14.32 13.91
CA SER A 198 -2.42 -14.25 15.24
C SER A 198 -3.22 -12.96 15.50
N ASN A 199 -3.08 -11.94 14.66
CA ASN A 199 -3.95 -10.77 14.62
C ASN A 199 -5.14 -11.03 13.67
N ASN A 200 -6.02 -11.94 14.09
CA ASN A 200 -7.04 -12.57 13.27
C ASN A 200 -8.40 -11.81 13.26
N VAL A 201 -8.39 -10.47 13.29
CA VAL A 201 -9.63 -9.66 13.27
C VAL A 201 -10.51 -9.90 12.04
N LEU A 202 -9.88 -10.15 10.89
CA LEU A 202 -10.59 -10.46 9.64
C LEU A 202 -11.22 -11.84 9.67
N PHE A 203 -10.54 -12.83 10.26
CA PHE A 203 -11.09 -14.18 10.43
C PHE A 203 -12.35 -14.14 11.29
N ASP A 204 -12.26 -13.51 12.47
CA ASP A 204 -13.40 -13.41 13.39
C ASP A 204 -14.58 -12.69 12.71
N PHE A 205 -14.31 -11.61 11.96
CA PHE A 205 -15.34 -10.90 11.21
C PHE A 205 -15.99 -11.79 10.14
N LEU A 206 -15.21 -12.50 9.33
CA LEU A 206 -15.73 -13.33 8.24
C LEU A 206 -16.51 -14.55 8.75
N VAL A 207 -16.15 -15.08 9.92
CA VAL A 207 -16.83 -16.24 10.53
C VAL A 207 -18.07 -15.83 11.34
N SER A 208 -17.98 -14.75 12.11
CA SER A 208 -19.03 -14.36 13.07
C SER A 208 -19.87 -13.16 12.64
N GLY A 209 -19.45 -12.41 11.61
CA GLY A 209 -20.01 -11.12 11.23
C GLY A 209 -19.64 -9.96 12.18
N THR A 210 -18.92 -10.22 13.26
CA THR A 210 -18.58 -9.19 14.27
C THR A 210 -17.15 -8.68 14.09
N TYR A 211 -17.02 -7.38 13.82
CA TYR A 211 -15.72 -6.72 13.72
C TYR A 211 -15.33 -6.07 15.07
N ASN A 212 -14.47 -6.73 15.84
CA ASN A 212 -14.01 -6.20 17.14
C ASN A 212 -12.52 -5.80 17.10
N LYS A 213 -12.27 -4.48 17.14
CA LYS A 213 -10.91 -3.90 17.22
C LYS A 213 -10.34 -3.85 18.64
N ILE A 214 -11.16 -4.02 19.68
CA ILE A 214 -10.73 -4.03 21.07
C ILE A 214 -10.24 -5.45 21.39
N ARG A 215 -8.96 -5.69 21.11
CA ARG A 215 -8.30 -6.98 21.27
C ARG A 215 -6.79 -6.80 21.49
N PRO A 216 -6.07 -7.81 22.01
CA PRO A 216 -4.61 -7.75 22.13
C PRO A 216 -3.94 -7.63 20.75
N PHE A 217 -2.87 -6.83 20.69
CA PHE A 217 -1.96 -6.74 19.55
C PHE A 217 -0.81 -7.72 19.74
N ASN A 218 -0.61 -8.62 18.78
CA ASN A 218 0.45 -9.62 18.83
C ASN A 218 1.54 -9.26 17.81
N GLN A 219 2.79 -9.11 18.25
CA GLN A 219 3.91 -9.01 17.32
C GLN A 219 4.22 -10.39 16.75
N THR A 220 4.28 -10.51 15.43
CA THR A 220 4.51 -11.79 14.75
C THR A 220 5.72 -11.77 13.82
N ILE A 221 6.03 -12.92 13.24
CA ILE A 221 7.04 -13.04 12.17
C ILE A 221 6.58 -12.42 10.84
N ALA A 222 5.30 -12.05 10.71
CA ALA A 222 4.71 -11.40 9.56
C ALA A 222 4.21 -9.98 9.93
N PRO A 223 5.12 -9.05 10.28
CA PRO A 223 4.76 -7.76 10.87
C PRO A 223 3.88 -6.88 9.96
N SER A 224 3.97 -7.05 8.65
CA SER A 224 3.13 -6.34 7.67
C SER A 224 1.66 -6.75 7.69
N MET A 225 1.31 -7.81 8.43
CA MET A 225 -0.06 -8.29 8.66
C MET A 225 -0.53 -8.06 10.10
N ASP A 226 0.34 -7.55 10.99
CA ASP A 226 -0.02 -7.27 12.38
C ASP A 226 -0.94 -6.03 12.43
N ILE A 227 -2.25 -6.25 12.39
CA ILE A 227 -3.26 -5.19 12.37
C ILE A 227 -4.37 -5.42 13.40
N LEU A 228 -4.86 -4.33 14.01
CA LEU A 228 -6.13 -4.33 14.75
C LEU A 228 -7.30 -3.83 13.91
N VAL A 229 -6.99 -3.03 12.88
CA VAL A 229 -7.96 -2.44 11.97
C VAL A 229 -7.48 -2.64 10.54
N SER A 230 -8.35 -3.20 9.70
CA SER A 230 -8.13 -3.32 8.27
C SER A 230 -8.75 -2.15 7.53
N SER A 231 -7.92 -1.36 6.81
CA SER A 231 -8.37 -0.10 6.21
C SER A 231 -9.27 -0.21 4.98
N ASN A 232 -9.34 -1.38 4.34
CA ASN A 232 -10.10 -1.60 3.10
C ASN A 232 -11.13 -2.73 3.21
N LEU A 233 -11.51 -3.12 4.43
CA LEU A 233 -12.64 -4.01 4.67
C LEU A 233 -13.95 -3.23 4.47
#